data_AF-A0A6I2G3G2-F1
#
_entry.id   AF-A0A6I2G3G2-F1
#
_cell.length_a   1.000
_cell.length_b   1.000
_cell.length_c   1.000
_cell.angle_alpha   90.00
_cell.angle_beta   90.00
_cell.angle_gamma   90.00
#
_symmetry.space_group_name_H-M   'P 1'
#
loop_
_entity.id
_entity.type
_entity.pdbx_description
1 polymer ?
#
loop_
_entity_poly.entity_id
_entity_poly.type
_entity_poly.pdbx_seq_one_letter_code
_entity_poly.pdbx_strand_id
1 'polypeptide(L)'
;MRDTPEDLRKRATRLRRGIGQLGILESIIAAAEGPWLGAMDADGRGAAELRMHLAGKYRLLVVVTSAGKISLVHVNSLVKGDGGEKILSTKTALRKGFGEEKMPRPQEWVEYAVRWVSDVSGEVDQRAVVEWQLAGADRKLTTVTDVIESLRISLREQEKVRDERAAEVAELKAELKYLNSIADRQPAVIAEPRPAPVAEPAPIVESQPAAEELVPERVGAAAV
;
A
#
# COMPACT_ATOMS: atom_id res chain seq x y z
N MET A 1 8.46 6.42 4.98
CA MET A 1 9.60 7.27 5.36
C MET A 1 10.56 6.43 6.14
N ARG A 2 11.78 6.25 5.64
CA ARG A 2 12.85 5.49 6.32
C ARG A 2 14.24 6.11 6.08
N ASP A 3 14.31 7.23 5.36
CA ASP A 3 15.59 7.80 4.97
C ASP A 3 16.19 8.58 6.12
N THR A 4 17.46 8.33 6.42
CA THR A 4 18.27 9.12 7.35
C THR A 4 18.61 10.49 6.74
N PRO A 5 19.08 11.47 7.53
CA PRO A 5 19.57 12.74 7.00
C PRO A 5 20.63 12.58 5.91
N GLU A 6 21.56 11.63 6.05
CA GLU A 6 22.55 11.30 5.02
C GLU A 6 21.91 10.81 3.73
N ASP A 7 20.89 9.96 3.82
CA ASP A 7 20.16 9.46 2.65
C ASP A 7 19.38 10.57 1.96
N LEU A 8 18.76 11.47 2.74
CA LEU A 8 18.07 12.65 2.21
C LEU A 8 19.03 13.59 1.49
N ARG A 9 20.25 13.79 2.00
CA ARG A 9 21.30 14.58 1.34
C ARG A 9 21.70 13.98 -0.02
N LYS A 10 21.84 12.65 -0.09
CA LYS A 10 22.08 11.93 -1.37
C LYS A 10 20.91 12.04 -2.34
N ARG A 11 19.66 12.12 -1.86
CA ARG A 11 18.48 12.31 -2.72
C ARG A 11 18.35 13.76 -3.19
N ALA A 12 18.59 14.73 -2.31
CA ALA A 12 18.58 16.15 -2.64
C ALA A 12 19.54 16.49 -3.78
N THR A 13 20.75 15.94 -3.73
CA THR A 13 21.76 16.09 -4.80
C THR A 13 21.33 15.44 -6.12
N ARG A 14 20.55 14.36 -6.09
CA ARG A 14 19.99 13.71 -7.30
C ARG A 14 18.80 14.44 -7.90
N LEU A 15 18.05 15.19 -7.11
CA LEU A 15 16.85 15.93 -7.57
C LEU A 15 17.16 17.06 -8.56
N ARG A 16 18.45 17.42 -8.77
CA ARG A 16 19.02 18.27 -9.86
C ARG A 16 18.05 19.29 -10.48
N ARG A 17 17.41 20.12 -9.66
CA ARG A 17 16.59 21.27 -10.10
C ARG A 17 16.96 22.50 -9.26
N GLY A 18 17.86 23.33 -9.79
CA GLY A 18 18.26 24.63 -9.23
C GLY A 18 19.20 24.59 -8.01
N ILE A 19 20.34 25.29 -8.09
CA ILE A 19 21.35 25.41 -7.01
C ILE A 19 20.70 25.95 -5.71
N GLY A 20 19.76 26.90 -5.83
CA GLY A 20 19.07 27.49 -4.68
C GLY A 20 18.13 26.52 -3.95
N GLN A 21 17.51 25.58 -4.65
CA GLN A 21 16.65 24.57 -4.02
C GLN A 21 17.48 23.62 -3.16
N LEU A 22 18.63 23.17 -3.68
CA LEU A 22 19.56 22.31 -2.96
C LEU A 22 20.08 23.00 -1.69
N GLY A 23 20.53 24.25 -1.78
CA GLY A 23 21.08 24.97 -0.62
C GLY A 23 20.08 25.11 0.54
N ILE A 24 18.80 25.37 0.24
CA ILE A 24 17.75 25.44 1.27
C ILE A 24 17.54 24.08 1.93
N LEU A 25 17.41 23.01 1.13
CA LEU A 25 17.18 21.66 1.65
C LEU A 25 18.38 21.17 2.47
N GLU A 26 19.61 21.41 2.00
CA GLU A 26 20.83 21.04 2.72
C GLU A 26 20.96 21.78 4.04
N SER A 27 20.61 23.08 4.10
CA SER A 27 20.65 23.85 5.35
C SER A 27 19.72 23.24 6.42
N ILE A 28 18.52 22.83 6.00
CA ILE A 28 17.53 22.22 6.91
C ILE A 28 17.98 20.81 7.33
N ILE A 29 18.46 19.99 6.39
CA ILE A 29 18.95 18.63 6.68
C ILE A 29 20.21 18.67 7.56
N ALA A 30 21.08 19.67 7.38
CA ALA A 30 22.29 19.82 8.19
C ALA A 30 21.97 20.18 9.65
N ALA A 31 20.88 20.90 9.91
CA ALA A 31 20.41 21.21 11.25
C ALA A 31 19.74 20.03 11.97
N ALA A 32 19.41 18.96 11.23
CA ALA A 32 18.71 17.80 11.74
C ALA A 32 19.66 16.85 12.46
N GLU A 33 20.10 17.24 13.66
CA GLU A 33 20.91 16.39 14.52
C GLU A 33 20.06 15.26 15.14
N GLY A 34 20.64 14.07 15.20
CA GLY A 34 20.00 12.91 15.81
C GLY A 34 19.08 12.11 14.85
N PRO A 35 18.08 11.41 15.40
CA PRO A 35 17.39 10.26 14.80
C PRO A 35 16.24 10.67 13.87
N TRP A 36 16.49 11.67 13.04
CA TRP A 36 15.52 12.11 12.05
C TRP A 36 15.29 11.05 10.99
N LEU A 37 14.05 10.90 10.61
CA LEU A 37 13.66 10.08 9.47
C LEU A 37 12.84 10.92 8.52
N GLY A 38 13.05 10.75 7.23
CA GLY A 38 12.31 11.52 6.25
C GLY A 38 12.00 10.78 4.97
N ALA A 39 11.47 11.57 4.05
CA ALA A 39 11.38 11.29 2.64
C ALA A 39 11.47 12.62 1.89
N MET A 40 11.97 12.53 0.67
CA MET A 40 12.00 13.65 -0.25
C MET A 40 11.34 13.25 -1.55
N ASP A 41 10.52 14.15 -2.08
CA ASP A 41 9.81 13.94 -3.34
C ASP A 41 9.90 15.20 -4.21
N ALA A 42 9.68 15.06 -5.52
CA ALA A 42 9.47 16.19 -6.41
C ALA A 42 8.04 16.18 -6.89
N ASP A 43 7.35 17.31 -6.79
CA ASP A 43 6.06 17.46 -7.45
C ASP A 43 6.26 17.45 -8.99
N GLY A 44 5.18 17.14 -9.71
CA GLY A 44 5.17 17.15 -11.18
C GLY A 44 5.48 18.52 -11.81
N ARG A 45 5.60 19.59 -11.00
CA ARG A 45 5.92 20.97 -11.40
C ARG A 45 7.35 21.39 -11.04
N GLY A 46 8.12 20.50 -10.39
CA GLY A 46 9.51 20.70 -10.00
C GLY A 46 9.77 21.37 -8.65
N ALA A 47 8.76 21.55 -7.80
CA ALA A 47 8.99 21.82 -6.39
C ALA A 47 9.46 20.54 -5.68
N ALA A 48 10.45 20.68 -4.81
CA ALA A 48 10.91 19.61 -3.94
C ALA A 48 10.14 19.69 -2.62
N GLU A 49 9.65 18.55 -2.17
CA GLU A 49 8.98 18.37 -0.89
C GLU A 49 9.88 17.55 0.03
N LEU A 50 10.26 18.15 1.15
CA LEU A 50 10.99 17.50 2.23
C LEU A 50 10.02 17.25 3.39
N ARG A 51 9.87 15.99 3.76
CA ARG A 51 9.11 15.58 4.95
C ARG A 51 10.05 14.91 5.92
N MET A 52 10.05 15.36 7.17
CA MET A 52 10.87 14.80 8.24
C MET A 52 10.04 14.58 9.49
N HIS A 53 10.42 13.57 10.28
CA HIS A 53 9.85 13.31 11.59
C HIS A 53 10.93 12.90 12.57
N LEU A 54 10.73 13.28 13.83
CA LEU A 54 11.66 13.01 14.91
C LEU A 54 10.94 12.22 16.01
N ALA A 55 11.29 10.94 16.15
CA ALA A 55 10.77 10.01 17.16
C ALA A 55 9.24 10.06 17.36
N GLY A 56 8.47 10.34 16.31
CA GLY A 56 7.01 10.49 16.37
C GLY A 56 6.49 11.67 17.20
N LYS A 57 7.38 12.53 17.72
CA LYS A 57 7.05 13.72 18.50
C LYS A 57 6.95 14.97 17.64
N TYR A 58 7.84 15.12 16.66
CA TYR A 58 7.88 16.31 15.81
C TYR A 58 7.77 15.93 14.35
N ARG A 59 7.16 16.81 13.55
CA ARG A 59 7.06 16.68 12.10
C ARG A 59 7.38 18.00 11.43
N LEU A 60 8.10 17.89 10.33
CA LEU A 60 8.42 18.97 9.42
C LEU A 60 7.94 18.61 8.01
N LEU A 61 7.31 19.56 7.35
CA LEU A 61 7.06 19.55 5.93
C LEU A 61 7.55 20.87 5.34
N VAL A 62 8.47 20.81 4.40
CA VAL A 62 8.98 21.98 3.68
C VAL A 62 8.82 21.74 2.18
N VAL A 63 8.22 22.71 1.49
CA VAL A 63 8.11 22.69 0.04
C VAL A 63 8.95 23.83 -0.52
N VAL A 64 9.92 23.49 -1.37
CA VAL A 64 10.83 24.42 -2.03
C VAL A 64 10.56 24.40 -3.52
N THR A 65 10.09 25.51 -4.06
CA THR A 65 9.86 25.67 -5.51
C THR A 65 11.15 25.47 -6.33
N SER A 66 11.01 25.15 -7.61
CA SER A 66 12.13 25.03 -8.56
C SER A 66 12.99 26.30 -8.67
N ALA A 67 12.42 27.46 -8.35
CA ALA A 67 13.12 28.75 -8.29
C ALA A 67 13.95 28.95 -7.01
N GLY A 68 14.02 27.95 -6.10
CA GLY A 68 14.74 28.08 -4.84
C GLY A 68 14.05 28.98 -3.81
N LYS A 69 12.71 29.03 -3.83
CA LYS A 69 11.92 29.74 -2.80
C LYS A 69 11.05 28.76 -2.03
N ILE A 70 10.93 28.94 -0.72
CA ILE A 70 10.00 28.16 0.10
C ILE A 70 8.56 28.60 -0.21
N SER A 71 7.68 27.65 -0.52
CA SER A 71 6.24 27.90 -0.67
C SER A 71 5.43 27.50 0.57
N LEU A 72 5.96 26.56 1.36
CA LEU A 72 5.34 26.03 2.57
C LEU A 72 6.42 25.59 3.57
N VAL A 73 6.26 25.99 4.83
CA VAL A 73 6.84 25.33 6.00
C VAL A 73 5.68 24.96 6.91
N HIS A 74 5.58 23.70 7.29
CA HIS A 74 4.64 23.22 8.27
C HIS A 74 5.45 22.45 9.33
N VAL A 75 5.50 23.02 10.52
CA VAL A 75 6.09 22.39 11.71
C VAL A 75 4.98 21.99 12.66
N ASN A 76 5.12 20.82 13.27
CA ASN A 76 4.10 20.29 14.16
C ASN A 76 4.76 19.54 15.32
N SER A 77 4.51 20.01 16.53
CA SER A 77 4.76 19.25 17.75
C SER A 77 3.52 18.45 18.12
N LEU A 78 3.68 17.13 18.15
CA LEU A 78 2.66 16.15 18.53
C LEU A 78 2.66 15.87 20.04
N VAL A 79 3.57 16.52 20.78
CA VAL A 79 3.60 16.48 22.24
C VAL A 79 2.50 17.40 22.77
N LYS A 80 1.66 16.88 23.68
CA LYS A 80 0.55 17.66 24.24
C LYS A 80 1.08 18.90 24.97
N GLY A 81 0.54 20.06 24.60
CA GLY A 81 0.81 21.34 25.29
C GLY A 81 2.01 22.11 24.77
N ASP A 82 2.77 21.56 23.81
CA ASP A 82 4.00 22.18 23.32
C ASP A 82 3.86 22.62 21.87
N GLY A 83 4.07 23.92 21.59
CA GLY A 83 4.24 24.53 20.26
C GLY A 83 3.10 24.44 19.23
N GLY A 84 2.26 23.41 19.25
CA GLY A 84 1.18 23.14 18.31
C GLY A 84 1.63 23.03 16.85
N GLU A 85 0.64 23.10 15.96
CA GLU A 85 0.83 23.18 14.51
C GLU A 85 1.11 24.63 14.10
N LYS A 86 2.25 24.89 13.44
CA LYS A 86 2.56 26.18 12.83
C LYS A 86 2.81 26.04 11.33
N ILE A 87 2.18 26.93 10.55
CA ILE A 87 2.20 26.89 9.08
C ILE A 87 2.59 28.26 8.53
N LEU A 88 3.71 28.30 7.82
CA LEU A 88 4.15 29.40 6.97
C LEU A 88 3.86 29.04 5.52
N SER A 89 3.08 29.85 4.82
CA SER A 89 2.80 29.62 3.40
C SER A 89 2.75 30.91 2.61
N THR A 90 3.10 30.84 1.33
CA THR A 90 2.87 31.94 0.39
C THR A 90 1.38 32.24 0.25
N LYS A 91 0.52 31.23 0.44
CA LYS A 91 -0.94 31.40 0.53
C LYS A 91 -1.32 31.82 1.94
N THR A 92 -1.76 33.07 2.10
CA THR A 92 -2.13 33.65 3.40
C THR A 92 -3.22 32.86 4.13
N ALA A 93 -4.20 32.32 3.39
CA ALA A 93 -5.29 31.51 3.94
C ALA A 93 -4.84 30.20 4.62
N LEU A 94 -3.62 29.72 4.34
CA LEU A 94 -3.08 28.49 4.94
C LEU A 94 -2.24 28.76 6.19
N ARG A 95 -1.95 30.03 6.51
CA ARG A 95 -1.07 30.39 7.63
C ARG A 95 -1.77 30.15 8.96
N LYS A 96 -1.08 29.54 9.92
CA LYS A 96 -1.66 29.13 11.22
C LYS A 96 -0.59 29.01 12.30
N GLY A 97 -1.01 29.10 13.57
CA GLY A 97 -0.19 28.66 14.72
C GLY A 97 0.66 29.74 15.39
N PHE A 98 0.56 30.99 14.94
CA PHE A 98 1.41 32.06 15.46
C PHE A 98 0.77 32.87 16.60
N GLY A 99 -0.55 32.88 16.80
CA GLY A 99 -1.18 33.54 17.96
C GLY A 99 -0.64 34.96 18.23
N GLU A 100 -0.05 35.15 19.41
CA GLU A 100 0.64 36.40 19.82
C GLU A 100 2.11 36.46 19.35
N GLU A 101 2.71 35.34 18.96
CA GLU A 101 4.06 35.27 18.41
C GLU A 101 4.11 35.94 17.03
N LYS A 102 5.16 36.72 16.80
CA LYS A 102 5.38 37.37 15.50
C LYS A 102 5.70 36.32 14.44
N MET A 103 4.81 36.20 13.44
CA MET A 103 5.04 35.32 12.30
C MET A 103 6.27 35.77 11.48
N PRO A 104 7.22 34.86 11.20
CA PRO A 104 8.38 35.11 10.34
C PRO A 104 8.01 35.63 8.94
N ARG A 105 8.81 36.57 8.44
CA ARG A 105 8.68 37.09 7.07
C ARG A 105 9.20 36.06 6.05
N PRO A 106 8.76 36.08 4.78
CA PRO A 106 9.18 35.10 3.77
C PRO A 106 10.70 34.89 3.65
N GLN A 107 11.50 35.95 3.78
CA GLN A 107 12.96 35.85 3.76
C GLN A 107 13.58 35.16 4.99
N GLU A 108 12.84 35.08 6.11
CA GLU A 108 13.27 34.48 7.37
C GLU A 108 12.83 33.01 7.48
N TRP A 109 12.09 32.47 6.50
CA TRP A 109 11.49 31.13 6.62
C TRP A 109 12.50 29.99 6.66
N VAL A 110 13.61 30.10 5.92
CA VAL A 110 14.68 29.09 5.94
C VAL A 110 15.31 29.06 7.33
N GLU A 111 15.68 30.22 7.85
CA GLU A 111 16.29 30.36 9.18
C GLU A 111 15.35 29.89 10.28
N TYR A 112 14.06 30.22 10.17
CA TYR A 112 13.03 29.71 11.08
C TYR A 112 12.96 28.18 11.08
N ALA A 113 12.93 27.54 9.90
CA ALA A 113 12.87 26.09 9.79
C ALA A 113 14.15 25.42 10.33
N VAL A 114 15.33 25.98 10.00
CA VAL A 114 16.63 25.51 10.50
C VAL A 114 16.69 25.60 12.02
N ARG A 115 16.33 26.76 12.59
CA ARG A 115 16.31 26.96 14.04
C ARG A 115 15.35 26.00 14.71
N TRP A 116 14.12 25.88 14.21
CA TRP A 116 13.14 24.95 14.77
C TRP A 116 13.63 23.49 14.74
N VAL A 117 14.23 23.05 13.63
CA VAL A 117 14.81 21.70 13.53
C VAL A 117 15.94 21.52 14.54
N SER A 118 16.83 22.51 14.67
CA SER A 118 17.93 22.47 15.65
C SER A 118 17.41 22.38 17.08
N ASP A 119 16.42 23.21 17.44
CA ASP A 119 15.85 23.29 18.79
C ASP A 119 15.24 21.94 19.18
N VAL A 120 14.34 21.40 18.33
CA VAL A 120 13.67 20.12 18.64
C VAL A 120 14.60 18.91 18.54
N SER A 121 15.70 19.00 17.79
CA SER A 121 16.74 17.97 17.78
C SER A 121 17.42 17.85 19.14
N GLY A 122 17.66 18.99 19.81
CA GLY A 122 18.22 19.03 21.16
C GLY A 122 17.27 18.51 22.25
N GLU A 123 15.96 18.49 22.00
CA GLU A 123 14.95 18.01 22.96
C GLU A 123 14.76 16.48 22.97
N VAL A 124 15.24 15.77 21.93
CA VAL A 124 14.98 14.33 21.76
C VAL A 124 16.22 13.51 22.08
N ASP A 125 16.25 12.96 23.29
CA ASP A 125 17.25 11.99 23.71
C ASP A 125 17.15 10.66 22.95
N GLN A 126 18.28 9.93 22.85
CA GLN A 126 18.37 8.60 22.27
C GLN A 126 17.34 7.62 22.86
N ARG A 127 17.02 7.77 24.16
CA ARG A 127 15.99 6.98 24.84
C ARG A 127 14.60 7.14 24.20
N ALA A 128 14.20 8.37 23.89
CA ALA A 128 12.89 8.64 23.28
C ALA A 128 12.75 7.99 21.89
N VAL A 129 13.88 7.82 21.18
CA VAL A 129 13.94 7.10 19.91
C VAL A 129 13.66 5.63 20.09
N VAL A 130 14.35 5.01 21.05
CA VAL A 130 14.20 3.58 21.35
C VAL A 130 12.77 3.30 21.81
N GLU A 131 12.21 4.14 22.68
CA GLU A 131 10.82 4.04 23.12
C GLU A 131 9.85 4.14 21.93
N TRP A 132 10.07 5.07 21.00
CA TRP A 132 9.24 5.18 19.80
C TRP A 132 9.36 3.96 18.88
N GLN A 133 10.58 3.44 18.69
CA GLN A 133 10.82 2.24 17.88
C GLN A 133 10.17 1.00 18.50
N LEU A 134 10.28 0.84 19.82
CA LEU A 134 9.63 -0.25 20.56
C LEU A 134 8.11 -0.16 20.44
N ALA A 135 7.51 1.01 20.68
CA ALA A 135 6.08 1.21 20.48
C ALA A 135 5.63 0.98 19.02
N GLY A 136 6.52 1.20 18.06
CA GLY A 136 6.29 0.85 16.65
C GLY A 136 6.34 -0.66 16.40
N ALA A 137 7.29 -1.37 17.02
CA ALA A 137 7.42 -2.82 16.93
C ALA A 137 6.23 -3.53 17.60
N ASP A 138 5.82 -3.08 18.78
CA ASP A 138 4.67 -3.63 19.51
C ASP A 138 3.39 -3.56 18.67
N ARG A 139 3.12 -2.41 18.04
CA ARG A 139 1.97 -2.26 17.12
C ARG A 139 2.02 -3.25 15.95
N LYS A 140 3.19 -3.48 15.37
CA LYS A 140 3.34 -4.47 14.28
C LYS A 140 3.09 -5.89 14.79
N LEU A 141 3.58 -6.23 15.98
CA LEU A 141 3.33 -7.53 16.59
C LEU A 141 1.85 -7.75 16.86
N THR A 142 1.13 -6.74 17.35
CA THR A 142 -0.33 -6.79 17.50
C THR A 142 -1.00 -7.05 16.15
N THR A 143 -0.68 -6.28 15.11
CA THR A 143 -1.26 -6.50 13.76
C THR A 143 -0.99 -7.91 13.23
N VAL A 144 0.22 -8.44 13.41
CA VAL A 144 0.55 -9.81 13.00
C VAL A 144 -0.27 -10.83 13.79
N THR A 145 -0.47 -10.58 15.09
CA THR A 145 -1.30 -11.44 15.95
C THR A 145 -2.75 -11.47 15.47
N ASP A 146 -3.33 -10.31 15.16
CA ASP A 146 -4.70 -10.20 14.64
C ASP A 146 -4.86 -10.94 13.30
N VAL A 147 -3.86 -10.82 12.42
CA VAL A 147 -3.84 -11.54 11.13
C VAL A 147 -3.75 -13.05 11.36
N ILE A 148 -2.90 -13.52 12.27
CA ILE A 148 -2.80 -14.94 12.61
C ILE A 148 -4.14 -15.47 13.15
N GLU A 149 -4.82 -14.70 14.00
CA GLU A 149 -6.13 -15.09 14.53
C GLU A 149 -7.19 -15.18 13.42
N SER A 150 -7.24 -14.20 12.53
CA SER A 150 -8.12 -14.21 11.36
C SER A 150 -7.88 -15.44 10.48
N LEU A 151 -6.61 -15.74 10.17
CA LEU A 151 -6.25 -16.93 9.39
C LEU A 151 -6.65 -18.25 10.08
N ARG A 152 -6.53 -18.32 11.40
CA ARG A 152 -6.99 -19.49 12.17
C ARG A 152 -8.50 -19.66 12.13
N ILE A 153 -9.27 -18.56 12.13
CA ILE A 153 -10.73 -18.60 11.98
C ILE A 153 -11.08 -19.11 10.58
N SER A 154 -10.51 -18.53 9.53
CA SER A 154 -10.77 -18.95 8.14
C SER A 154 -10.37 -20.41 7.89
N LEU A 155 -9.28 -20.89 8.50
CA LEU A 155 -8.88 -22.30 8.39
C LEU A 155 -9.95 -23.23 8.97
N ARG A 156 -10.48 -22.92 10.15
CA ARG A 156 -11.55 -23.73 10.77
C ARG A 156 -12.83 -23.73 9.94
N GLU A 157 -13.17 -22.61 9.32
CA GLU A 157 -14.31 -22.53 8.40
C GLU A 157 -14.11 -23.43 7.18
N GLN A 158 -12.90 -23.42 6.60
CA GLN A 158 -12.56 -24.31 5.48
C GLN A 158 -12.56 -25.78 5.88
N GLU A 159 -12.08 -26.12 7.07
CA GLU A 159 -12.13 -27.49 7.61
C GLU A 159 -13.57 -27.95 7.79
N LYS A 160 -14.45 -27.09 8.31
CA LYS A 160 -15.89 -27.39 8.43
C LYS A 160 -16.52 -27.66 7.07
N VAL A 161 -16.27 -26.81 6.08
CA VAL A 161 -16.77 -27.00 4.71
C VAL A 161 -16.23 -28.29 4.09
N ARG A 162 -14.94 -28.60 4.30
CA ARG A 162 -14.34 -29.86 3.85
C ARG A 162 -15.07 -31.05 4.45
N ASP A 163 -15.35 -31.02 5.75
CA ASP A 163 -15.98 -32.13 6.46
C ASP A 163 -17.44 -32.31 6.02
N GLU A 164 -18.19 -31.21 5.80
CA GLU A 164 -19.53 -31.23 5.22
C GLU A 164 -19.52 -31.87 3.82
N ARG A 165 -18.57 -31.48 2.96
CA ARG A 165 -18.43 -32.08 1.62
C ARG A 165 -18.01 -33.54 1.66
N ALA A 166 -17.15 -33.92 2.60
CA ALA A 166 -16.73 -35.30 2.77
C ALA A 166 -17.91 -36.20 3.17
N ALA A 167 -18.80 -35.70 4.05
CA ALA A 167 -20.02 -36.38 4.44
C ALA A 167 -20.99 -36.54 3.25
N GLU A 168 -21.22 -35.48 2.47
CA GLU A 168 -22.04 -35.51 1.25
C GLU A 168 -21.52 -36.54 0.24
N VAL A 169 -20.19 -36.56 -0.01
CA VAL A 169 -19.57 -37.55 -0.89
C VAL A 169 -19.75 -38.97 -0.37
N ALA A 170 -19.65 -39.18 0.95
CA ALA A 170 -19.84 -40.49 1.55
C ALA A 170 -21.30 -40.98 1.38
N GLU A 171 -22.27 -40.08 1.58
CA GLU A 171 -23.70 -40.35 1.37
C GLU A 171 -23.98 -40.73 -0.09
N LEU A 172 -23.50 -39.93 -1.05
CA LEU A 172 -23.66 -40.21 -2.49
C LEU A 172 -23.02 -41.55 -2.91
N LYS A 173 -21.86 -41.90 -2.35
CA LYS A 173 -21.23 -43.20 -2.59
C LYS A 173 -22.04 -44.35 -2.01
N ALA A 174 -22.64 -44.17 -0.84
CA ALA A 174 -23.52 -45.17 -0.23
C ALA A 174 -24.78 -45.36 -1.06
N GLU A 175 -25.40 -44.29 -1.54
CA GLU A 175 -26.58 -44.32 -2.40
C GLU A 175 -26.27 -45.01 -3.74
N LEU A 176 -25.16 -44.67 -4.41
CA LEU A 176 -24.73 -45.36 -5.63
C LEU A 176 -24.54 -46.87 -5.41
N LYS A 177 -23.94 -47.26 -4.27
CA LYS A 177 -23.77 -48.67 -3.93
C LYS A 177 -25.11 -49.37 -3.73
N TYR A 178 -26.07 -48.71 -3.10
CA TYR A 178 -27.42 -49.22 -2.91
C TYR A 178 -28.14 -49.40 -4.25
N LEU A 179 -28.12 -48.38 -5.12
CA LEU A 179 -28.74 -48.44 -6.45
C LEU A 179 -28.12 -49.54 -7.33
N ASN A 180 -26.79 -49.70 -7.32
CA ASN A 180 -26.13 -50.80 -8.02
C ASN A 180 -26.59 -52.17 -7.50
N SER A 181 -26.75 -52.32 -6.18
CA SER A 181 -27.24 -53.57 -5.59
C SER A 181 -28.70 -53.89 -5.95
N ILE A 182 -29.53 -52.87 -6.24
CA ILE A 182 -30.89 -53.07 -6.77
C ILE A 182 -30.82 -53.53 -8.22
N ALA A 183 -29.99 -52.88 -9.05
CA ALA A 183 -29.81 -53.25 -10.45
C ALA A 183 -29.32 -54.71 -10.59
N ASP A 184 -28.38 -55.13 -9.74
CA ASP A 184 -27.86 -56.51 -9.72
C ASP A 184 -28.90 -57.56 -9.25
N ARG A 185 -29.94 -57.14 -8.52
CA ARG A 185 -31.03 -58.00 -8.04
C ARG A 185 -32.23 -58.05 -8.98
N GLN A 186 -32.27 -57.20 -10.00
CA GLN A 186 -33.28 -57.29 -11.04
C GLN A 186 -32.90 -58.47 -11.95
N PRO A 187 -33.67 -59.58 -11.97
CA PRO A 187 -33.41 -60.65 -12.92
C PRO A 187 -33.54 -60.05 -14.32
N ALA A 188 -32.59 -60.36 -15.20
CA ALA A 188 -32.66 -60.00 -16.60
C ALA A 188 -34.04 -60.40 -17.14
N VAL A 189 -34.93 -59.43 -17.30
CA VAL A 189 -36.15 -59.62 -18.06
C VAL A 189 -35.67 -59.96 -19.45
N ILE A 190 -35.95 -61.20 -19.82
CA ILE A 190 -35.63 -61.84 -21.10
C ILE A 190 -35.79 -60.80 -22.20
N ALA A 191 -34.68 -60.48 -22.87
CA ALA A 191 -34.72 -59.67 -24.07
C ALA A 191 -35.65 -60.36 -25.07
N GLU A 192 -36.83 -59.79 -25.30
CA GLU A 192 -37.62 -60.16 -26.46
C GLU A 192 -36.76 -59.96 -27.72
N PRO A 193 -36.75 -60.92 -28.65
CA PRO A 193 -35.94 -60.81 -29.85
C PRO A 193 -36.45 -59.63 -30.67
N ARG A 194 -35.62 -58.59 -30.78
CA ARG A 194 -35.80 -57.52 -31.78
C ARG A 194 -35.93 -58.19 -33.16
N PRO A 195 -36.99 -57.92 -33.94
CA PRO A 195 -37.00 -58.31 -35.34
C PRO A 195 -35.89 -57.54 -36.08
N ALA A 196 -35.25 -58.25 -37.02
CA ALA A 196 -34.07 -57.89 -37.79
C ALA A 196 -34.15 -56.49 -38.46
N PRO A 197 -32.99 -55.86 -38.73
CA PRO A 197 -32.93 -54.51 -39.31
C PRO A 197 -33.42 -54.54 -40.77
N VAL A 198 -34.37 -53.65 -41.09
CA VAL A 198 -34.71 -53.33 -42.48
C VAL A 198 -33.58 -52.46 -43.03
N ALA A 199 -33.05 -52.88 -44.17
CA ALA A 199 -31.87 -52.33 -44.83
C ALA A 199 -31.94 -50.81 -45.10
N GLU A 200 -30.78 -50.18 -44.88
CA GLU A 200 -30.33 -48.88 -45.40
C GLU A 200 -30.64 -48.68 -46.88
N PRO A 201 -30.88 -47.41 -47.29
CA PRO A 201 -30.18 -46.87 -48.45
C PRO A 201 -29.18 -45.78 -48.05
N ALA A 202 -28.08 -45.78 -48.81
CA ALA A 202 -26.79 -45.10 -48.72
C ALA A 202 -26.82 -43.55 -48.50
N PRO A 203 -25.66 -42.94 -48.14
CA PRO A 203 -25.60 -41.70 -47.37
C PRO A 203 -25.62 -40.44 -48.25
N ILE A 204 -26.21 -39.37 -47.73
CA ILE A 204 -25.98 -38.01 -48.22
C ILE A 204 -24.89 -37.40 -47.35
N VAL A 205 -23.75 -37.13 -47.98
CA VAL A 205 -22.60 -36.42 -47.41
C VAL A 205 -22.97 -34.95 -47.33
N GLU A 206 -23.04 -34.39 -46.12
CA GLU A 206 -23.02 -32.94 -45.93
C GLU A 206 -22.16 -32.56 -44.72
N SER A 207 -20.89 -32.30 -45.06
CA SER A 207 -20.06 -31.18 -44.58
C SER A 207 -20.02 -30.86 -43.08
N GLN A 208 -18.93 -31.31 -42.43
CA GLN A 208 -18.39 -30.64 -41.24
C GLN A 208 -17.96 -29.21 -41.58
N PRO A 209 -18.02 -28.29 -40.61
CA PRO A 209 -16.93 -27.35 -40.44
C PRO A 209 -16.16 -27.66 -39.17
N ALA A 210 -14.84 -27.73 -39.35
CA ALA A 210 -13.83 -27.80 -38.33
C ALA A 210 -13.94 -26.62 -37.36
N ALA A 211 -13.77 -26.90 -36.06
CA ALA A 211 -13.55 -25.88 -35.06
C ALA A 211 -12.14 -25.29 -35.27
N GLU A 212 -12.11 -24.06 -35.74
CA GLU A 212 -10.92 -23.23 -35.92
C GLU A 212 -10.52 -22.61 -34.56
N GLU A 213 -9.41 -23.14 -34.04
CA GLU A 213 -8.25 -22.44 -33.48
C GLU A 213 -8.45 -21.13 -32.66
N LEU A 214 -8.07 -21.20 -31.38
CA LEU A 214 -7.69 -20.07 -30.53
C LEU A 214 -6.41 -19.39 -31.04
N VAL A 215 -6.36 -18.05 -31.17
CA VAL A 215 -5.23 -17.18 -30.75
C VAL A 215 -5.74 -15.74 -30.45
N PRO A 216 -5.28 -15.06 -29.38
CA PRO A 216 -5.77 -13.74 -28.95
C PRO A 216 -5.16 -12.55 -29.70
N GLU A 217 -5.99 -11.55 -29.96
CA GLU A 217 -5.61 -10.28 -30.59
C GLU A 217 -4.82 -9.38 -29.62
N ARG A 218 -3.65 -8.96 -30.06
CA ARG A 218 -2.78 -7.97 -29.41
C ARG A 218 -2.86 -6.64 -30.18
N VAL A 219 -3.11 -5.58 -29.42
CA VAL A 219 -2.57 -4.21 -29.59
C VAL A 219 -3.16 -3.34 -30.72
N GLY A 220 -3.93 -2.34 -30.30
CA GLY A 220 -4.22 -1.14 -31.10
C GLY A 220 -4.73 0.01 -30.24
N ALA A 221 -3.82 0.83 -29.70
CA ALA A 221 -4.15 2.16 -29.19
C ALA A 221 -3.07 3.14 -29.62
N ALA A 222 -3.31 3.75 -30.79
CA ALA A 222 -2.69 5.00 -31.21
C ALA A 222 -3.82 5.94 -31.66
N ALA A 223 -4.06 6.98 -30.87
CA ALA A 223 -4.78 8.21 -31.22
C ALA A 223 -3.99 9.33 -30.51
N VAL A 224 -3.19 10.10 -31.25
CA VAL A 224 -3.51 11.44 -31.82
C VAL A 224 -3.97 12.42 -30.76
#